data_AF-A0A1A8PF47-F1
#
_entry.id   AF-A0A1A8PF47-F1
#
_cell.length_a   1.000
_cell.length_b   1.000
_cell.length_c   1.000
_cell.angle_alpha   90.00
_cell.angle_beta   90.00
_cell.angle_gamma   90.00
#
_symmetry.space_group_name_H-M   'P 1'
#
loop_
_entity.id
_entity.type
_entity.pdbx_description
1 polymer ?
#
loop_
_entity_poly.entity_id
_entity_poly.type
_entity_poly.pdbx_seq_one_letter_code
_entity_poly.pdbx_strand_id
1 'polypeptide(L)' 'VHSTRNKRCKLLPLIMAAPKDVEKGTVIVAGIPPESETSDKKNFFGRAFEKAAESTSSRTLHDHFDTSIIELKTEDRSK' A
#
# COMPACT_ATOMS: atom_id res chain seq x y z
N VAL A 1 -14.62 -15.38 9.85
CA VAL A 1 -15.73 -14.85 9.01
C VAL A 1 -15.19 -14.61 7.62
N HIS A 2 -15.68 -15.29 6.57
CA HIS A 2 -15.32 -14.95 5.19
C HIS A 2 -16.38 -14.00 4.61
N SER A 3 -16.06 -12.71 4.59
CA SER A 3 -16.94 -11.65 4.08
C SER A 3 -17.19 -11.74 2.58
N THR A 4 -16.31 -12.41 1.81
CA THR A 4 -16.48 -12.62 0.36
C THR A 4 -16.62 -14.10 -0.02
N ARG A 5 -17.53 -14.36 -0.97
CA ARG A 5 -17.68 -15.67 -1.63
C ARG A 5 -16.75 -15.85 -2.83
N ASN A 6 -16.10 -14.78 -3.28
CA ASN A 6 -15.19 -14.85 -4.43
C ASN A 6 -13.85 -15.46 -4.00
N LYS A 7 -13.55 -16.67 -4.51
CA LYS A 7 -12.31 -17.39 -4.22
C LYS A 7 -11.05 -16.59 -4.60
N ARG A 8 -11.10 -15.82 -5.69
CA ARG A 8 -9.98 -14.97 -6.13
C ARG A 8 -9.71 -13.85 -5.14
N CYS A 9 -10.76 -13.18 -4.64
CA CYS A 9 -10.61 -12.07 -3.70
C CYS A 9 -9.96 -12.49 -2.38
N LYS A 10 -10.07 -13.76 -1.97
CA LYS A 10 -9.40 -14.29 -0.77
C LYS A 10 -7.87 -14.37 -0.92
N LEU A 11 -7.36 -14.36 -2.16
CA LEU A 11 -5.93 -14.48 -2.47
C LEU A 11 -5.31 -13.14 -2.87
N LEU A 12 -6.09 -12.06 -2.91
CA LEU A 12 -5.57 -10.75 -3.26
C LEU A 12 -4.85 -10.11 -2.07
N PRO A 13 -3.77 -9.36 -2.31
CA PRO A 13 -3.22 -8.48 -1.30
C PRO A 13 -4.18 -7.32 -1.01
N LEU A 14 -3.91 -6.59 0.07
CA LEU A 14 -4.66 -5.40 0.46
C LEU A 14 -3.74 -4.18 0.43
N ILE A 15 -4.16 -3.11 -0.24
CA ILE A 15 -3.59 -1.77 -0.08
C ILE A 15 -4.60 -0.95 0.71
N MET A 16 -4.16 -0.36 1.81
CA MET A 16 -4.98 0.51 2.64
C MET A 16 -4.36 1.90 2.69
N ALA A 17 -5.21 2.93 2.61
CA ALA A 17 -4.79 4.31 2.79
C ALA A 17 -5.62 4.95 3.92
N ALA A 18 -4.99 5.82 4.69
CA ALA A 18 -5.66 6.63 5.71
C ALA A 18 -5.14 8.07 5.69
N PRO A 19 -5.94 9.07 6.11
CA PRO A 19 -5.45 10.43 6.29
C PRO A 19 -4.27 10.44 7.28
N LYS A 20 -3.14 11.05 6.90
CA LYS A 20 -2.01 11.27 7.81
C LYS A 20 -2.00 12.72 8.30
N ASP A 21 -1.98 13.66 7.36
CA ASP A 21 -1.99 15.10 7.63
C ASP A 21 -2.86 15.78 6.57
N VAL A 22 -4.05 16.21 6.98
CA VAL A 22 -5.04 16.81 6.07
C VAL A 22 -4.58 18.19 5.60
N GLU A 23 -3.90 18.95 6.46
CA GLU A 23 -3.43 20.31 6.13
C GLU A 23 -2.29 20.26 5.11
N LYS A 24 -1.36 19.31 5.28
CA LYS A 24 -0.28 19.08 4.31
C LYS A 24 -0.74 18.26 3.10
N GLY A 25 -1.99 17.79 3.10
CA GLY A 25 -2.57 16.99 2.03
C GLY A 25 -1.88 15.65 1.85
N THR A 26 -1.51 14.96 2.92
CA THR A 26 -0.82 13.66 2.86
C THR A 26 -1.65 12.52 3.45
N VAL A 27 -1.46 11.35 2.85
CA VAL A 27 -2.05 10.09 3.30
C VAL A 27 -0.92 9.11 3.63
N ILE A 28 -1.18 8.24 4.59
CA ILE A 28 -0.36 7.06 4.82
C ILE A 28 -0.93 5.90 4.01
N VAL A 29 -0.08 5.13 3.35
CA VAL A 29 -0.44 3.97 2.54
C VAL A 29 0.33 2.75 3.03
N ALA A 30 -0.37 1.64 3.27
CA ALA A 30 0.21 0.38 3.68
C ALA A 30 -0.17 -0.72 2.68
N GLY A 31 0.83 -1.45 2.19
CA GLY A 31 0.66 -2.65 1.38
C GLY A 31 0.78 -3.91 2.24
N ILE A 32 -0.23 -4.77 2.20
CA ILE A 32 -0.35 -5.98 3.02
C ILE A 32 -0.43 -7.19 2.09
N PRO A 33 0.43 -8.20 2.24
CA PRO A 33 0.41 -9.39 1.40
C PRO A 33 -0.90 -10.19 1.58
N PRO A 34 -1.21 -11.14 0.68
CA PRO A 34 -2.36 -12.01 0.84
C PRO A 34 -2.31 -12.79 2.16
N GLU A 35 -3.47 -12.95 2.80
CA GLU A 35 -3.61 -13.77 3.99
C GLU A 35 -3.57 -15.26 3.61
N SER A 36 -2.53 -15.97 4.05
CA SER A 36 -2.39 -17.41 3.84
C SER A 36 -1.59 -18.03 4.98
N GLU A 37 -2.04 -19.20 5.47
CA GLU A 37 -1.35 -19.94 6.54
C GLU A 37 0.01 -20.50 6.10
N THR A 38 0.23 -20.65 4.79
CA THR A 38 1.49 -21.12 4.20
C THR A 38 2.35 -19.99 3.63
N SER A 39 1.99 -18.73 3.87
CA SER A 39 2.72 -17.57 3.36
C SER A 39 4.12 -17.48 3.98
N ASP A 40 5.13 -17.20 3.15
CA ASP A 40 6.48 -16.84 3.60
C ASP A 40 6.56 -15.42 4.16
N LYS A 41 5.40 -14.72 4.28
CA LYS A 41 5.21 -13.36 4.81
C LYS A 41 6.04 -12.30 4.11
N LYS A 42 6.58 -12.58 2.92
CA LYS A 42 7.33 -11.59 2.15
C LYS A 42 6.40 -10.50 1.64
N ASN A 43 6.82 -9.26 1.84
CA ASN A 43 6.09 -8.09 1.37
C ASN A 43 6.83 -7.43 0.20
N PHE A 44 6.19 -7.37 -0.95
CA PHE A 44 6.75 -6.77 -2.17
C PHE A 44 6.36 -5.31 -2.37
N PHE A 45 5.47 -4.78 -1.52
CA PHE A 45 4.89 -3.46 -1.73
C PHE A 45 5.89 -2.31 -1.61
N GLY A 46 6.98 -2.45 -0.85
CA GLY A 46 8.00 -1.40 -0.81
C GLY A 46 8.58 -1.07 -2.18
N ARG A 47 9.11 -2.08 -2.89
CA ARG A 47 9.61 -1.92 -4.26
C ARG A 47 8.51 -1.57 -5.26
N ALA A 48 7.30 -2.13 -5.08
CA ALA A 48 6.19 -1.81 -5.96
C ALA A 48 5.77 -0.33 -5.85
N PHE A 49 5.75 0.22 -4.64
CA PHE A 49 5.45 1.62 -4.38
C PHE A 49 6.55 2.54 -4.90
N GLU A 50 7.84 2.20 -4.69
CA GLU A 50 8.97 2.95 -5.26
C GLU A 50 8.84 3.06 -6.79
N LYS A 51 8.62 1.92 -7.46
CA LYS A 51 8.48 1.88 -8.92
C LYS A 51 7.26 2.67 -9.41
N ALA A 52 6.13 2.57 -8.72
CA ALA A 52 4.92 3.32 -9.08
C ALA A 52 5.16 4.83 -8.94
N ALA A 53 5.79 5.27 -7.84
CA ALA A 53 6.10 6.67 -7.60
C ALA A 53 7.05 7.24 -8.65
N GLU A 54 8.11 6.50 -8.99
CA GLU A 54 9.05 6.88 -10.05
C GLU A 54 8.34 7.00 -11.41
N SER A 55 7.52 6.01 -11.78
CA SER A 55 6.86 5.99 -13.09
C SER A 55 5.81 7.09 -13.29
N THR A 56 5.22 7.59 -12.20
CA THR A 56 4.16 8.61 -12.22
C THR A 56 4.64 9.99 -11.76
N SER A 57 5.93 10.12 -11.41
CA SER A 57 6.47 11.31 -10.74
C SER A 57 5.65 11.72 -9.51
N SER A 58 5.20 10.73 -8.74
CA SER A 58 4.42 10.95 -7.52
C SER A 58 5.34 11.28 -6.35
N ARG A 59 4.88 12.17 -5.47
CA ARG A 59 5.63 12.56 -4.27
C ARG A 59 5.31 11.59 -3.14
N THR A 60 6.24 10.68 -2.90
CA THR A 60 6.22 9.74 -1.79
C THR A 60 7.35 9.98 -0.81
N LEU A 61 7.15 9.56 0.44
CA LEU A 61 8.17 9.50 1.48
C LEU A 61 8.20 8.10 2.09
N HIS A 62 9.38 7.51 2.15
CA HIS A 62 9.65 6.16 2.66
C HIS A 62 10.41 6.24 3.99
N ASP A 63 9.79 6.89 4.98
CA ASP A 63 10.40 7.20 6.30
C ASP A 63 10.01 6.17 7.39
N HIS A 64 9.23 5.14 7.03
CA HIS A 64 8.98 4.00 7.92
C HIS A 64 10.07 2.94 7.74
N PHE A 65 10.45 2.27 8.83
CA PHE A 65 11.35 1.11 8.78
C PHE A 65 10.78 0.01 7.86
N ASP A 66 9.46 -0.20 7.91
CA ASP A 66 8.76 -1.07 6.99
C ASP A 66 8.55 -0.37 5.65
N THR A 67 9.31 -0.78 4.64
CA THR A 67 9.26 -0.18 3.29
C THR A 67 7.89 -0.29 2.61
N SER A 68 7.03 -1.20 3.06
CA SER A 68 5.64 -1.34 2.60
C SER A 68 4.68 -0.29 3.18
N ILE A 69 5.17 0.66 3.97
CA ILE A 69 4.42 1.78 4.51
C ILE A 69 5.05 3.08 4.00
N ILE A 70 4.27 3.89 3.31
CA ILE A 70 4.72 5.14 2.70
C ILE A 70 3.78 6.28 3.07
N GLU A 71 4.29 7.50 2.99
CA GLU A 71 3.47 8.70 2.89
C GLU A 71 3.37 9.13 1.42
N LEU A 72 2.19 9.58 1.01
CA LEU A 72 1.88 9.99 -0.36
C LEU A 72 1.10 11.30 -0.36
N LYS A 73 1.38 12.19 -1.32
CA LYS A 73 0.54 13.37 -1.57
C LYS A 73 -0.83 12.95 -2.10
N THR A 74 -1.90 13.46 -1.49
CA THR A 74 -3.29 13.08 -1.79
C THR A 74 -3.64 13.28 -3.27
N GLU A 75 -3.11 14.35 -3.86
CA GLU A 75 -3.23 14.70 -5.27
C GLU A 75 -2.53 13.74 -6.25
N ASP A 76 -1.57 12.96 -5.77
CA ASP A 76 -0.85 11.97 -6.58
C ASP A 76 -1.49 10.57 -6.50
N ARG A 77 -2.45 10.34 -5.59
CA ARG A 77 -3.04 9.01 -5.30
C ARG A 77 -3.72 8.32 -6.49
N SER A 78 -4.25 9.07 -7.45
CA SER A 78 -5.02 8.52 -8.58
C SER A 78 -4.20 8.28 -9.85
N LYS A 79 -2.94 8.72 -9.88
CA LYS A 79 -2.04 8.59 -11.04
C LYS A 79 -1.63 7.13 -11.22
#